data_AF-A0A961JR62-F1
#
_entry.id   AF-A0A961JR62-F1
#
_cell.length_a   1.000
_cell.length_b   1.000
_cell.length_c   1.000
_cell.angle_alpha   90.00
_cell.angle_beta   90.00
_cell.angle_gamma   90.00
#
_symmetry.space_group_name_H-M   'P 1'
#
loop_
_entity.id
_entity.type
_entity.pdbx_description
1 polymer ?
#
loop_
_entity_poly.entity_id
_entity_poly.type
_entity_poly.pdbx_seq_one_letter_code
_entity_poly.pdbx_strand_id
1 'polypeptide(L)'
;MSPEKHMSLGDHLLTEDGAFGGMVGGTLTVAAGVRAVVSGMIGDDMVVEPGAEVTVNGMVSGDLVIGAGAQVNVAGMIVGEVRNNGGALIGSGMVSGTRMTGEEA
;
A
#
# COMPACT_ATOMS: atom_id res chain seq x y z
N MET A 1 9.44 22.22 -16.09
CA MET A 1 8.37 21.46 -15.41
C MET A 1 8.99 20.86 -14.17
N SER A 2 8.75 21.49 -13.03
CA SER A 2 9.27 21.05 -11.73
C SER A 2 8.36 19.93 -11.21
N PRO A 3 8.89 18.81 -10.68
CA PRO A 3 8.06 17.88 -9.94
C PRO A 3 7.66 18.59 -8.65
N GLU A 4 6.49 19.20 -8.66
CA GLU A 4 5.80 19.67 -7.47
C GLU A 4 5.75 18.51 -6.50
N LYS A 5 6.54 18.61 -5.42
CA LYS A 5 6.52 17.68 -4.29
C LYS A 5 5.10 17.71 -3.74
N HIS A 6 4.25 16.81 -4.23
CA HIS A 6 2.90 16.65 -3.73
C HIS A 6 3.02 16.01 -2.34
N MET A 7 2.98 16.86 -1.32
CA MET A 7 2.91 16.47 0.09
C MET A 7 1.44 16.49 0.48
N SER A 8 0.83 15.31 0.54
CA SER A 8 -0.49 15.14 1.15
C SER A 8 -0.27 14.99 2.65
N LEU A 9 -0.57 16.03 3.42
CA LEU A 9 -0.45 16.04 4.89
C LEU A 9 -1.56 15.23 5.60
N GLY A 10 -2.56 14.75 4.84
CA GLY A 10 -3.64 13.90 5.35
C GLY A 10 -3.82 12.66 4.48
N ASP A 11 -5.00 12.08 4.57
CA ASP A 11 -5.35 10.86 3.86
C ASP A 11 -5.45 11.11 2.35
N HIS A 12 -5.04 10.12 1.57
CA HIS A 12 -5.05 10.21 0.11
C HIS A 12 -5.74 8.99 -0.48
N LEU A 13 -6.71 9.24 -1.37
CA LEU A 13 -7.46 8.20 -2.07
C LEU A 13 -7.04 8.17 -3.54
N LEU A 14 -6.47 7.05 -3.98
CA LEU A 14 -6.24 6.77 -5.40
C LEU A 14 -7.47 6.11 -5.99
N THR A 15 -8.19 6.86 -6.81
CA THR A 15 -9.32 6.36 -7.61
C THR A 15 -8.94 6.05 -9.06
N GLU A 16 -7.72 6.38 -9.47
CA GLU A 16 -7.26 6.33 -10.85
C GLU A 16 -5.92 5.59 -10.93
N ASP A 17 -5.69 4.88 -12.04
CA ASP A 17 -4.41 4.21 -12.27
C ASP A 17 -3.26 5.22 -12.45
N GLY A 18 -2.13 4.94 -11.80
CA GLY A 18 -1.02 5.88 -11.82
C GLY A 18 0.12 5.55 -10.85
N ALA A 19 1.13 6.42 -10.85
CA ALA A 19 2.25 6.33 -9.95
C ALA A 19 2.24 7.51 -8.96
N PHE A 20 2.24 7.18 -7.67
CA PHE A 20 2.37 8.14 -6.58
C PHE A 20 3.81 8.13 -6.04
N GLY A 21 4.54 9.22 -6.30
CA GLY A 21 5.92 9.43 -5.85
C GLY A 21 6.06 10.47 -4.71
N GLY A 22 4.96 10.82 -4.05
CA GLY A 22 4.91 11.85 -3.02
C GLY A 22 5.15 11.34 -1.60
N MET A 23 4.88 12.19 -0.62
CA MET A 23 4.78 11.78 0.78
C MET A 23 3.32 11.92 1.20
N VAL A 24 2.78 10.84 1.77
CA VAL A 24 1.45 10.82 2.41
C VAL A 24 1.70 10.82 3.91
N GLY A 25 1.26 11.87 4.59
CA GLY A 25 1.34 11.99 6.05
C GLY A 25 0.27 11.18 6.78
N GLY A 26 -0.84 10.85 6.11
CA GLY A 26 -1.93 10.04 6.64
C GLY A 26 -2.09 8.69 5.92
N THR A 27 -3.33 8.19 5.90
CA THR A 27 -3.66 6.89 5.31
C THR A 27 -3.72 6.96 3.78
N LEU A 28 -3.12 5.99 3.09
CA LEU A 28 -3.22 5.84 1.63
C LEU A 28 -4.23 4.76 1.27
N THR A 29 -5.34 5.14 0.64
CA THR A 29 -6.37 4.20 0.18
C THR A 29 -6.31 4.05 -1.33
N VAL A 30 -6.28 2.83 -1.85
CA VAL A 30 -6.37 2.54 -3.29
C VAL A 30 -7.71 1.88 -3.57
N ALA A 31 -8.51 2.49 -4.45
CA ALA A 31 -9.85 2.03 -4.77
C ALA A 31 -9.87 0.70 -5.55
N ALA A 32 -10.99 -0.01 -5.49
CA ALA A 32 -11.13 -1.32 -6.11
C ALA A 32 -10.86 -1.30 -7.63
N GLY A 33 -10.05 -2.23 -8.12
CA GLY A 33 -9.70 -2.33 -9.54
C GLY A 33 -8.69 -1.27 -10.03
N VAL A 34 -8.17 -0.42 -9.15
CA VAL A 34 -7.16 0.59 -9.48
C VAL A 34 -5.77 -0.03 -9.45
N ARG A 35 -4.91 0.42 -10.39
CA ARG A 35 -3.49 0.03 -10.43
C ARG A 35 -2.59 1.17 -10.03
N ALA A 36 -1.97 1.07 -8.86
CA ALA A 36 -1.17 2.12 -8.27
C ALA A 36 0.28 1.69 -8.04
N VAL A 37 1.24 2.57 -8.35
CA VAL A 37 2.63 2.38 -7.97
C VAL A 37 3.01 3.43 -6.94
N VAL A 38 3.31 3.00 -5.72
CA VAL A 38 3.67 3.87 -4.60
C VAL A 38 5.17 3.78 -4.37
N SER A 39 5.87 4.82 -4.83
CA SER A 39 7.31 4.99 -4.63
C SER A 39 7.64 6.01 -3.53
N GLY A 40 6.61 6.40 -2.77
CA GLY A 40 6.65 7.42 -1.74
C GLY A 40 6.82 6.89 -0.31
N MET A 41 6.67 7.79 0.66
CA MET A 41 6.58 7.42 2.08
C MET A 41 5.14 7.59 2.55
N ILE A 42 4.57 6.53 3.14
CA ILE A 42 3.29 6.57 3.84
C ILE A 42 3.59 6.66 5.33
N GLY A 43 3.20 7.75 5.97
CA GLY A 43 3.45 8.02 7.39
C GLY A 43 2.54 7.24 8.33
N ASP A 44 1.43 6.71 7.83
CA ASP A 44 0.39 6.03 8.59
C ASP A 44 0.01 4.71 7.87
N ASP A 45 -1.28 4.38 7.76
CA ASP A 45 -1.74 3.10 7.18
C ASP A 45 -1.89 3.11 5.65
N MET A 46 -1.93 1.93 5.05
CA MET A 46 -2.21 1.73 3.64
C MET A 46 -3.33 0.70 3.43
N VAL A 47 -4.41 1.12 2.77
CA VAL A 47 -5.58 0.30 2.51
C VAL A 47 -5.72 0.05 1.02
N VAL A 48 -5.77 -1.22 0.64
CA VAL A 48 -5.95 -1.66 -0.75
C VAL A 48 -7.31 -2.32 -0.87
N GLU A 49 -8.21 -1.69 -1.61
CA GLU A 49 -9.55 -2.24 -1.85
C GLU A 49 -9.51 -3.53 -2.68
N PRO A 50 -10.55 -4.37 -2.58
CA PRO A 50 -10.61 -5.65 -3.28
C PRO A 50 -10.43 -5.51 -4.80
N GLY A 51 -9.61 -6.38 -5.39
CA GLY A 51 -9.32 -6.38 -6.83
C GLY A 51 -8.38 -5.26 -7.30
N ALA A 52 -7.88 -4.40 -6.41
CA ALA A 52 -6.87 -3.41 -6.76
C ALA A 52 -5.47 -4.04 -6.88
N GLU A 53 -4.59 -3.43 -7.69
CA GLU A 53 -3.22 -3.88 -7.88
C GLU A 53 -2.25 -2.77 -7.45
N VAL A 54 -1.44 -3.02 -6.42
CA VAL A 54 -0.58 -1.97 -5.85
C VAL A 54 0.85 -2.42 -5.74
N THR A 55 1.79 -1.62 -6.22
CA THR A 55 3.22 -1.86 -6.03
C THR A 55 3.81 -0.85 -5.07
N VAL A 56 4.28 -1.32 -3.91
CA VAL A 56 4.92 -0.52 -2.87
C VAL A 56 6.44 -0.64 -3.02
N ASN A 57 7.05 0.38 -3.62
CA ASN A 57 8.51 0.53 -3.71
C ASN A 57 9.09 1.37 -2.56
N GLY A 58 8.23 2.00 -1.77
CA GLY A 58 8.60 2.92 -0.70
C GLY A 58 8.53 2.32 0.70
N MET A 59 8.31 3.18 1.69
CA MET A 59 8.15 2.78 3.10
C MET A 59 6.73 3.07 3.57
N VAL A 60 6.11 2.08 4.21
CA VAL A 60 4.85 2.24 4.94
C VAL A 60 5.16 2.15 6.43
N SER A 61 4.88 3.22 7.17
CA SER A 61 5.12 3.27 8.61
C SER A 61 4.04 2.55 9.43
N GLY A 62 2.79 2.56 8.98
CA GLY A 62 1.67 1.87 9.60
C GLY A 62 1.36 0.50 8.99
N ASP A 63 0.09 0.11 9.10
CA ASP A 63 -0.43 -1.19 8.71
C ASP A 63 -0.80 -1.23 7.22
N LEU A 64 -0.60 -2.39 6.59
CA LEU A 64 -1.01 -2.64 5.20
C LEU A 64 -2.21 -3.60 5.19
N VAL A 65 -3.38 -3.09 4.79
CA VAL A 65 -4.61 -3.86 4.67
C VAL A 65 -4.88 -4.21 3.21
N ILE A 66 -4.99 -5.50 2.90
CA ILE A 66 -5.20 -6.03 1.56
C ILE A 66 -6.60 -6.62 1.47
N GLY A 67 -7.43 -6.05 0.60
CA GLY A 67 -8.77 -6.54 0.30
C GLY A 67 -8.76 -7.86 -0.48
N ALA A 68 -9.89 -8.56 -0.46
CA ALA A 68 -10.06 -9.83 -1.16
C ALA A 68 -9.79 -9.68 -2.67
N GLY A 69 -8.98 -10.57 -3.25
CA GLY A 69 -8.61 -10.51 -4.66
C GLY A 69 -7.71 -9.34 -5.07
N ALA A 70 -7.29 -8.48 -4.13
CA ALA A 70 -6.29 -7.45 -4.41
C ALA A 70 -4.89 -8.06 -4.53
N GLN A 71 -4.03 -7.48 -5.35
CA GLN A 71 -2.63 -7.89 -5.50
C GLN A 71 -1.72 -6.77 -5.03
N VAL A 72 -0.92 -7.03 -4.00
CA VAL A 72 0.04 -6.04 -3.48
C VAL A 72 1.45 -6.57 -3.63
N ASN A 73 2.26 -5.85 -4.42
CA ASN A 73 3.67 -6.11 -4.58
C ASN A 73 4.50 -5.22 -3.63
N VAL A 74 5.10 -5.79 -2.59
CA VAL A 74 5.97 -5.06 -1.66
C VAL A 74 7.43 -5.28 -2.04
N ALA A 75 8.02 -4.27 -2.67
CA ALA A 75 9.45 -4.20 -2.94
C ALA A 75 10.20 -3.37 -1.87
N GLY A 76 9.48 -2.59 -1.07
CA GLY A 76 10.02 -1.73 -0.03
C GLY A 76 9.98 -2.32 1.39
N MET A 77 9.71 -1.46 2.38
CA MET A 77 9.65 -1.84 3.80
C MET A 77 8.31 -1.45 4.42
N ILE A 78 7.69 -2.42 5.11
CA ILE A 78 6.48 -2.20 5.90
C ILE A 78 6.84 -2.32 7.37
N VAL A 79 6.66 -1.25 8.13
CA VAL A 79 7.01 -1.20 9.56
C VAL A 79 5.86 -1.76 10.41
N GLY A 80 4.61 -1.52 10.04
CA GLY A 80 3.44 -2.06 10.73
C GLY A 80 3.09 -3.50 10.34
N GLU A 81 1.82 -3.87 10.54
CA GLU A 81 1.27 -5.19 10.29
C GLU A 81 0.68 -5.32 8.88
N VAL A 82 0.93 -6.45 8.22
CA VAL A 82 0.27 -6.78 6.95
C VAL A 82 -0.96 -7.66 7.22
N ARG A 83 -2.14 -7.11 6.95
CA ARG A 83 -3.44 -7.79 7.09
C ARG A 83 -3.98 -8.17 5.72
N ASN A 84 -3.86 -9.44 5.38
CA ASN A 84 -4.35 -9.96 4.11
C ASN A 84 -5.73 -10.63 4.27
N ASN A 85 -6.80 -9.97 3.82
CA ASN A 85 -8.18 -10.45 3.89
C ASN A 85 -8.59 -11.27 2.64
N GLY A 86 -7.70 -12.12 2.12
CA GLY A 86 -7.96 -12.95 0.94
C GLY A 86 -7.50 -12.36 -0.40
N GLY A 87 -6.58 -11.39 -0.36
CA GLY A 87 -5.79 -10.96 -1.51
C GLY A 87 -4.48 -11.74 -1.63
N ALA A 88 -3.60 -11.24 -2.50
CA ALA A 88 -2.26 -11.76 -2.72
C ALA A 88 -1.23 -10.70 -2.32
N LEU A 89 -0.39 -11.02 -1.35
CA LEU A 89 0.83 -10.26 -1.07
C LEU A 89 1.98 -10.96 -1.80
N ILE A 90 2.57 -10.28 -2.78
CA ILE A 90 3.80 -10.70 -3.45
C ILE A 90 4.88 -9.72 -3.01
N GLY A 91 6.09 -10.17 -2.69
CA GLY A 91 7.12 -9.21 -2.33
C GLY A 91 8.30 -9.85 -1.64
N SER A 92 9.48 -9.30 -1.92
CA SER A 92 10.72 -9.62 -1.22
C SER A 92 11.01 -8.62 -0.10
N GLY A 93 10.12 -7.64 0.09
CA GLY A 93 10.27 -6.57 1.07
C GLY A 93 10.30 -7.07 2.51
N MET A 94 10.93 -6.28 3.38
CA MET A 94 10.96 -6.55 4.81
C MET A 94 9.67 -6.05 5.46
N VAL A 95 8.98 -6.96 6.15
CA VAL A 95 7.81 -6.64 6.97
C VAL A 95 8.20 -6.86 8.43
N SER A 96 8.16 -5.79 9.24
CA SER A 96 8.57 -5.87 10.65
C SER A 96 7.50 -6.55 11.52
N GLY A 97 6.22 -6.37 11.18
CA GLY A 97 5.08 -7.05 11.81
C GLY A 97 4.40 -8.01 10.84
N THR A 98 4.77 -9.28 10.84
CA THR A 98 4.08 -10.28 10.00
C THR A 98 3.13 -11.10 10.85
N ARG A 99 1.82 -10.84 10.72
CA ARG A 99 0.77 -11.75 11.21
C ARG A 99 -0.01 -12.26 10.01
N MET A 100 0.57 -13.25 9.33
CA MET A 100 -0.13 -13.97 8.27
C MET A 100 -1.29 -14.75 8.90
N THR A 101 -2.51 -14.24 8.83
CA THR A 101 -3.71 -15.02 9.09
C THR A 101 -4.11 -15.73 7.80
N GLY A 102 -3.22 -16.63 7.34
CA GLY A 102 -3.59 -17.69 6.42
C GLY A 102 -4.01 -18.89 7.26
N GLU A 103 -5.28 -19.24 7.20
CA GLU A 103 -5.84 -20.45 7.78
C GLU A 103 -5.02 -21.66 7.27
N GLU A 104 -4.25 -22.29 8.15
CA GLU A 104 -3.71 -23.62 7.91
C GLU A 104 -4.91 -24.57 7.87
N ALA A 105 -5.23 -25.07 6.67
CA ALA A 105 -6.25 -26.10 6.44
C ALA A 105 -5.84 -27.45 7.04
#